data_AF-A0A841R6X7-F1
#
_entry.id   AF-A0A841R6X7-F1
#
_cell.length_a   1.000
_cell.length_b   1.000
_cell.length_c   1.000
_cell.angle_alpha   90.00
_cell.angle_beta   90.00
_cell.angle_gamma   90.00
#
_symmetry.space_group_name_H-M   'P 1'
#
loop_
_entity.id
_entity.type
_entity.pdbx_description
1 polymer ?
#
loop_
_entity_poly.entity_id
_entity_poly.type
_entity_poly.pdbx_seq_one_letter_code
_entity_poly.pdbx_strand_id
1 'polypeptide(L)'
;MQKFNKYSGRLIITTALYFLVQILYSWRMEPTGKAQLFSLVSAAIIGANIFFIIRLNNKFSDQLLKVFNSYLLISTFGFYLAYCLKASLITSDPDVLKTPLFLELLLLASLLFNAWQIFLYSREIKAWEKKNAKKKKSLFGEIFSWVDALLSAVIFVLLINIFLIQIYSIPSESMYPVFFVKDRPVVDKITRGPELPFTRFRIPPLQKIHRGDIVTFRNPKYKKTVESELKHLLSQFLYMITFTTVNIDRYDEAGNEKADPLVKRVVGLPGEQIQIINDVIYYRESLDEEFKILEKDIHSETDLYTLPQSSLNQLQYLPIDRAAREMLTEWDRAISGLDRTAVLNEIDNKKREAEGIRNRLIASHLAAVKNGLQNKYDRINKGYLSIDLSYQPFQKIENLRDDNVHFIYNLDDAELWSRGWEFLSHGARGGEGEFFDTASNTDLRYKQIVSSWILDNLRYMEGVFTGLPTDAAESGLEEDERLLGEFLGYILRYYDFRNLPPFPANGLIEDDNYFVMGDNRYNSLDLRHGLNKADRFFVGEDENSFVHKSYLHPVTIDERWIEGFVVFRLFPLGRIGIP
;
A
#
# COMPACT_ATOMS: atom_id res chain seq x y z
N MET A 1 -49.64 39.61 7.63
CA MET A 1 -49.25 39.85 9.04
C MET A 1 -49.95 38.91 10.02
N GLN A 2 -51.29 38.79 10.05
CA GLN A 2 -51.99 37.92 11.03
C GLN A 2 -51.64 36.42 10.96
N LYS A 3 -51.43 35.85 9.77
CA LYS A 3 -50.95 34.45 9.65
C LYS A 3 -49.50 34.29 10.13
N PHE A 4 -48.63 35.27 9.88
CA PHE A 4 -47.22 35.26 10.28
C PHE A 4 -47.06 35.32 11.81
N ASN A 5 -47.86 36.15 12.50
CA ASN A 5 -47.91 36.20 13.97
C ASN A 5 -48.36 34.88 14.62
N LYS A 6 -49.19 34.09 13.94
CA LYS A 6 -49.64 32.78 14.43
C LYS A 6 -48.54 31.71 14.31
N TYR A 7 -47.68 31.81 13.30
CA TYR A 7 -46.57 30.87 13.08
C TYR A 7 -45.31 31.25 13.87
N SER A 8 -44.99 32.54 13.99
CA SER A 8 -43.88 33.01 14.84
C SER A 8 -44.14 32.72 16.31
N GLY A 9 -45.38 32.92 16.79
CA GLY A 9 -45.77 32.57 18.15
C GLY A 9 -45.65 31.08 18.45
N ARG A 10 -46.05 30.21 17.52
CA ARG A 10 -45.89 28.76 17.65
C ARG A 10 -44.42 28.34 17.66
N LEU A 11 -43.60 28.93 16.79
CA LEU A 11 -42.17 28.66 16.72
C LEU A 11 -41.44 29.06 18.01
N ILE A 12 -41.74 30.24 18.55
CA ILE A 12 -41.19 30.72 19.83
C ILE A 12 -41.57 29.78 20.97
N ILE A 13 -42.83 29.32 21.01
CA ILE A 13 -43.30 28.39 22.05
C ILE A 13 -42.62 27.02 21.92
N THR A 14 -42.49 26.45 20.71
CA THR A 14 -41.82 25.16 20.51
C THR A 14 -40.34 25.22 20.82
N THR A 15 -39.66 26.29 20.44
CA THR A 15 -38.24 26.50 20.77
C THR A 15 -38.06 26.67 22.28
N ALA A 16 -38.91 27.47 22.93
CA ALA A 16 -38.89 27.63 24.39
C ALA A 16 -39.14 26.31 25.14
N LEU A 17 -40.10 25.49 24.69
CA LEU A 17 -40.36 24.16 25.28
C LEU A 17 -39.17 23.21 25.11
N TYR A 18 -38.58 23.15 23.92
CA TYR A 18 -37.41 22.32 23.64
C TYR A 18 -36.23 22.68 24.54
N PHE A 19 -35.98 23.98 24.74
CA PHE A 19 -34.92 24.44 25.65
C PHE A 19 -35.24 24.21 27.13
N LEU A 20 -36.51 24.32 27.55
CA LEU A 20 -36.92 24.02 28.92
C LEU A 20 -36.65 22.54 29.28
N VAL A 21 -36.92 21.63 28.35
CA VAL A 21 -36.61 20.19 28.49
C VAL A 21 -35.10 19.97 28.62
N GLN A 22 -34.27 20.70 27.87
CA GLN A 22 -32.81 20.61 27.92
C GLN A 22 -32.22 21.17 29.24
N ILE A 23 -32.79 22.24 29.78
CA ILE A 23 -32.41 22.80 31.09
C ILE A 23 -32.75 21.80 32.20
N LEU A 24 -33.96 21.25 32.17
CA LEU A 24 -34.40 20.23 33.15
C LEU A 24 -33.55 18.96 33.07
N TYR A 25 -33.15 18.55 31.86
CA TYR A 25 -32.23 17.43 31.65
C TYR A 25 -30.83 17.72 32.21
N SER A 26 -30.32 18.94 31.98
CA SER A 26 -29.02 19.39 32.51
C SER A 26 -29.01 19.52 34.04
N TRP A 27 -30.13 19.87 34.65
CA TRP A 27 -30.26 20.02 36.11
C TRP A 27 -30.35 18.67 36.84
N ARG A 28 -30.77 17.61 36.14
CA ARG A 28 -30.92 16.26 36.70
C ARG A 28 -29.60 15.45 36.74
N MET A 29 -28.57 15.88 36.01
CA MET A 29 -27.27 15.18 35.89
C MET A 29 -26.18 15.94 36.67
N GLU A 30 -26.13 15.68 37.98
CA GLU A 30 -25.12 16.06 39.01
C GLU A 30 -24.73 17.54 39.29
N PRO A 31 -24.52 17.92 40.58
CA PRO A 31 -24.27 19.29 41.00
C PRO A 31 -22.76 19.57 41.18
N THR A 32 -22.01 19.71 40.09
CA THR A 32 -20.64 20.24 40.17
C THR A 32 -20.57 21.66 39.62
N GLY A 33 -19.64 22.49 40.11
CA GLY A 33 -19.51 23.91 39.73
C GLY A 33 -19.30 24.16 38.22
N LYS A 34 -18.89 23.13 37.47
CA LYS A 34 -18.75 23.18 36.00
C LYS A 34 -20.10 23.06 35.27
N ALA A 35 -21.07 22.35 35.84
CA ALA A 35 -22.43 22.28 35.31
C ALA A 35 -23.16 23.64 35.46
N GLN A 36 -22.89 24.37 36.54
CA GLN A 36 -23.43 25.72 36.77
C GLN A 36 -22.94 26.74 35.73
N LEU A 37 -21.65 26.67 35.36
CA LEU A 37 -21.08 27.48 34.28
C LEU A 37 -21.73 27.18 32.93
N PHE A 38 -22.00 25.90 32.64
CA PHE A 38 -22.68 25.47 31.40
C PHE A 38 -24.14 25.96 31.33
N SER A 39 -24.87 25.90 32.45
CA SER A 39 -26.22 26.48 32.54
C SER A 39 -26.22 28.01 32.43
N LEU A 40 -25.18 28.69 32.93
CA LEU A 40 -25.02 30.15 32.81
C LEU A 40 -24.72 30.57 31.36
N VAL A 41 -23.83 29.85 30.66
CA VAL A 41 -23.53 30.12 29.24
C VAL A 41 -24.75 29.84 28.37
N SER A 42 -25.45 28.74 28.63
CA SER A 42 -26.70 28.40 27.92
C SER A 42 -27.79 29.45 28.18
N ALA A 43 -27.96 29.90 29.43
CA ALA A 43 -28.90 30.95 29.79
C ALA A 43 -28.53 32.32 29.19
N ALA A 44 -27.24 32.65 29.08
CA ALA A 44 -26.77 33.87 28.44
C ALA A 44 -27.06 33.87 26.92
N ILE A 45 -26.85 32.71 26.27
CA ILE A 45 -27.20 32.51 24.86
C ILE A 45 -28.72 32.61 24.67
N ILE A 46 -29.52 32.04 25.58
CA ILE A 46 -30.99 32.15 25.57
C ILE A 46 -31.45 33.61 25.75
N GLY A 47 -30.87 34.33 26.71
CA GLY A 47 -31.16 35.74 26.97
C GLY A 47 -30.82 36.64 25.78
N ALA A 48 -29.67 36.40 25.14
CA ALA A 48 -29.27 37.10 23.93
C ALA A 48 -30.22 36.81 22.75
N ASN A 49 -30.65 35.56 22.60
CA ASN A 49 -31.61 35.15 21.56
C ASN A 49 -32.99 35.80 21.76
N ILE A 50 -33.54 35.78 22.99
CA ILE A 50 -34.84 36.39 23.30
C ILE A 50 -34.78 37.91 23.14
N PHE A 51 -33.70 38.56 23.61
CA PHE A 51 -33.49 40.00 23.46
C PHE A 51 -33.44 40.41 21.98
N PHE A 52 -32.74 39.65 21.13
CA PHE A 52 -32.68 39.91 19.69
C PHE A 52 -34.02 39.65 19.00
N ILE A 53 -34.73 38.57 19.31
CA ILE A 53 -36.06 38.28 18.75
C ILE A 53 -37.06 39.40 19.09
N ILE A 54 -37.07 39.88 20.34
CA ILE A 54 -37.94 40.98 20.79
C ILE A 54 -37.54 42.30 20.11
N ARG A 55 -36.24 42.59 19.96
CA ARG A 55 -35.76 43.82 19.33
C ARG A 55 -35.93 43.82 17.81
N LEU A 56 -35.91 42.64 17.18
CA LEU A 56 -36.12 42.44 15.75
C LEU A 56 -37.59 42.37 15.33
N ASN A 57 -38.52 42.18 16.28
CA ASN A 57 -39.96 42.15 16.00
C ASN A 57 -40.51 43.47 15.41
N ASN A 58 -39.76 44.58 15.52
CA ASN A 58 -40.22 45.90 15.13
C ASN A 58 -39.72 46.43 13.77
N LYS A 59 -38.83 45.73 13.03
CA LYS A 59 -38.42 46.15 11.67
C LYS A 59 -37.99 44.95 10.82
N PHE A 60 -38.82 44.51 9.87
CA PHE A 60 -38.52 43.38 8.99
C PHE A 60 -38.13 43.81 7.56
N SER A 61 -36.96 43.38 7.09
CA SER A 61 -36.53 43.41 5.67
C SER A 61 -35.82 42.09 5.28
N ASP A 62 -35.81 41.76 3.98
CA ASP A 62 -35.39 40.44 3.44
C ASP A 62 -33.91 40.08 3.63
N GLN A 63 -33.05 41.05 3.92
CA GLN A 63 -31.63 40.80 4.23
C GLN A 63 -31.45 40.09 5.58
N LEU A 64 -32.38 40.28 6.53
CA LEU A 64 -32.30 39.67 7.85
C LEU A 64 -32.66 38.18 7.84
N LEU A 65 -33.41 37.70 6.85
CA LEU A 65 -33.76 36.28 6.71
C LEU A 65 -32.55 35.43 6.29
N LYS A 66 -31.64 36.01 5.49
CA LYS A 66 -30.35 35.40 5.17
C LYS A 66 -29.42 35.36 6.39
N VAL A 67 -29.36 36.45 7.16
CA VAL A 67 -28.60 36.52 8.42
C VAL A 67 -29.15 35.53 9.44
N PHE A 68 -30.47 35.35 9.52
CA PHE A 68 -31.11 34.40 10.42
C PHE A 68 -30.80 32.94 10.06
N ASN A 69 -30.77 32.58 8.78
CA ASN A 69 -30.37 31.24 8.32
C ASN A 69 -28.89 30.96 8.57
N SER A 70 -28.01 31.93 8.32
CA SER A 70 -26.59 31.82 8.67
C SER A 70 -26.38 31.68 10.17
N TYR A 71 -27.17 32.41 10.99
CA TYR A 71 -27.13 32.35 12.44
C TYR A 71 -27.63 31.01 13.00
N LEU A 72 -28.68 30.42 12.41
CA LEU A 72 -29.17 29.10 12.78
C LEU A 72 -28.11 28.02 12.52
N LEU A 73 -27.40 28.11 11.40
CA LEU A 73 -26.29 27.22 11.04
C LEU A 73 -25.09 27.38 11.99
N ILE A 74 -24.72 28.63 12.31
CA ILE A 74 -23.65 28.95 13.28
C ILE A 74 -24.01 28.47 14.69
N SER A 75 -25.27 28.61 15.10
CA SER A 75 -25.72 28.13 16.42
C SER A 75 -25.69 26.61 16.49
N THR A 76 -26.13 25.92 15.43
CA THR A 76 -26.09 24.44 15.35
C THR A 76 -24.65 23.93 15.36
N PHE A 77 -23.74 24.61 14.65
CA PHE A 77 -22.31 24.31 14.64
C PHE A 77 -21.63 24.61 16.00
N GLY A 78 -21.99 25.72 16.66
CA GLY A 78 -21.48 26.08 17.98
C GLY A 78 -21.89 25.07 19.05
N PHE A 79 -23.12 24.53 18.98
CA PHE A 79 -23.58 23.45 19.85
C PHE A 79 -22.85 22.12 19.57
N TYR A 80 -22.59 21.81 18.30
CA TYR A 80 -21.79 20.62 17.92
C TYR A 80 -20.34 20.72 18.43
N LEU A 81 -19.70 21.88 18.30
CA LEU A 81 -18.35 22.13 18.82
C LEU A 81 -18.29 22.01 20.36
N ALA A 82 -19.28 22.59 21.06
CA ALA A 82 -19.40 22.46 22.51
C ALA A 82 -19.66 21.01 22.97
N TYR A 83 -20.35 20.21 22.16
CA TYR A 83 -20.56 18.78 22.42
C TYR A 83 -19.30 17.95 22.18
N CYS A 84 -18.56 18.18 21.08
CA CYS A 84 -17.28 17.51 20.82
C CYS A 84 -16.25 17.80 21.91
N LEU A 85 -16.20 19.04 22.41
CA LEU A 85 -15.37 19.43 23.56
C LEU A 85 -15.82 18.75 24.86
N LYS A 86 -17.12 18.47 25.03
CA LYS A 86 -17.64 17.75 26.19
C LYS A 86 -17.37 16.24 26.10
N ALA A 87 -17.50 15.64 24.92
CA ALA A 87 -17.19 14.24 24.66
C ALA A 87 -15.69 13.94 24.87
N SER A 88 -14.80 14.87 24.48
CA SER A 88 -13.37 14.74 24.74
C SER A 88 -12.98 14.88 26.21
N LEU A 89 -13.88 15.40 27.06
CA LEU A 89 -13.62 15.66 28.49
C LEU A 89 -14.25 14.64 29.44
N ILE A 90 -15.13 13.74 28.97
CA ILE A 90 -15.99 12.95 29.88
C ILE A 90 -15.85 11.42 29.81
N THR A 91 -15.45 10.77 28.72
CA THR A 91 -15.77 9.33 28.61
C THR A 91 -14.61 8.36 28.82
N SER A 92 -14.65 7.70 29.98
CA SER A 92 -14.08 6.36 30.23
C SER A 92 -15.17 5.31 30.52
N ASP A 93 -16.43 5.53 30.11
CA ASP A 93 -17.56 4.61 30.38
C ASP A 93 -18.31 4.18 29.08
N PRO A 94 -18.38 2.88 28.74
CA PRO A 94 -18.89 2.38 27.45
C PRO A 94 -20.41 2.43 27.22
N ASP A 95 -21.24 2.49 28.27
CA ASP A 95 -22.71 2.33 28.11
C ASP A 95 -23.47 3.62 27.77
N VAL A 96 -22.77 4.76 27.71
CA VAL A 96 -23.33 6.06 27.25
C VAL A 96 -23.43 6.15 25.72
N LEU A 97 -23.00 5.12 24.98
CA LEU A 97 -23.00 5.06 23.51
C LEU A 97 -24.35 4.78 22.82
N LYS A 98 -25.46 4.58 23.55
CA LYS A 98 -26.80 4.44 22.93
C LYS A 98 -27.53 5.78 22.71
N THR A 99 -27.10 6.83 23.38
CA THR A 99 -27.56 8.22 23.18
C THR A 99 -27.06 8.94 21.92
N PRO A 100 -25.84 8.73 21.38
CA PRO A 100 -25.38 9.39 20.15
C PRO A 100 -26.19 9.02 18.90
N LEU A 101 -26.62 7.77 18.72
CA LEU A 101 -27.45 7.38 17.56
C LEU A 101 -28.78 8.15 17.52
N PHE A 102 -29.43 8.33 18.68
CA PHE A 102 -30.68 9.11 18.78
C PHE A 102 -30.46 10.60 18.48
N LEU A 103 -29.32 11.14 18.93
CA LEU A 103 -28.95 12.54 18.70
C LEU A 103 -28.51 12.79 17.25
N GLU A 104 -27.85 11.83 16.61
CA GLU A 104 -27.48 11.85 15.19
C GLU A 104 -28.71 11.74 14.29
N LEU A 105 -29.67 10.88 14.64
CA LEU A 105 -30.97 10.82 13.97
C LEU A 105 -31.76 12.13 14.13
N LEU A 106 -31.68 12.78 15.29
CA LEU A 106 -32.23 14.12 15.53
C LEU A 106 -31.52 15.20 14.73
N LEU A 107 -30.20 15.08 14.53
CA LEU A 107 -29.38 16.03 13.77
C LEU A 107 -29.63 15.87 12.26
N LEU A 108 -29.76 14.63 11.78
CA LEU A 108 -30.17 14.31 10.42
C LEU A 108 -31.60 14.77 10.17
N ALA A 109 -32.54 14.51 11.09
CA ALA A 109 -33.91 15.00 11.00
C ALA A 109 -33.97 16.54 11.01
N SER A 110 -33.14 17.19 11.83
CA SER A 110 -32.97 18.65 11.85
C SER A 110 -32.45 19.19 10.52
N LEU A 111 -31.42 18.58 9.94
CA LEU A 111 -30.85 18.97 8.66
C LEU A 111 -31.84 18.76 7.51
N LEU A 112 -32.53 17.62 7.48
CA LEU A 112 -33.56 17.31 6.50
C LEU A 112 -34.77 18.24 6.65
N PHE A 113 -35.17 18.56 7.88
CA PHE A 113 -36.24 19.52 8.15
C PHE A 113 -35.85 20.93 7.73
N ASN A 114 -34.61 21.36 7.98
CA ASN A 114 -34.09 22.65 7.52
C ASN A 114 -33.99 22.71 5.98
N ALA A 115 -33.54 21.65 5.32
CA ALA A 115 -33.53 21.54 3.86
C ALA A 115 -34.96 21.60 3.28
N TRP A 116 -35.90 20.91 3.92
CA TRP A 116 -37.32 20.95 3.55
C TRP A 116 -37.96 22.33 3.77
N GLN A 117 -37.62 23.00 4.86
CA GLN A 117 -38.04 24.39 5.12
C GLN A 117 -37.46 25.32 4.05
N ILE A 118 -36.17 25.24 3.74
CA ILE A 118 -35.53 26.01 2.66
C ILE A 118 -36.23 25.74 1.32
N PHE A 119 -36.58 24.49 1.02
CA PHE A 119 -37.31 24.11 -0.18
C PHE A 119 -38.73 24.71 -0.22
N LEU A 120 -39.50 24.64 0.87
CA LEU A 120 -40.84 25.25 0.97
C LEU A 120 -40.77 26.78 0.91
N TYR A 121 -39.82 27.40 1.63
CA TYR A 121 -39.57 28.82 1.57
C TYR A 121 -39.07 29.26 0.19
N SER A 122 -38.35 28.42 -0.56
CA SER A 122 -37.95 28.75 -1.94
C SER A 122 -39.14 28.87 -2.88
N ARG A 123 -40.26 28.17 -2.64
CA ARG A 123 -41.50 28.33 -3.40
C ARG A 123 -42.22 29.63 -3.05
N GLU A 124 -42.24 30.01 -1.77
CA GLU A 124 -42.87 31.26 -1.32
C GLU A 124 -42.04 32.50 -1.65
N ILE A 125 -40.70 32.42 -1.56
CA ILE A 125 -39.75 33.45 -2.00
C ILE A 125 -39.87 33.65 -3.51
N LYS A 126 -39.96 32.57 -4.32
CA LYS A 126 -40.23 32.69 -5.76
C LYS A 126 -41.59 33.36 -6.05
N ALA A 127 -42.62 33.09 -5.25
CA ALA A 127 -43.93 33.74 -5.38
C ALA A 127 -43.90 35.23 -4.95
N TRP A 128 -43.08 35.57 -3.96
CA TRP A 128 -42.88 36.94 -3.47
C TRP A 128 -41.95 37.77 -4.39
N GLU A 129 -40.89 37.17 -4.95
CA GLU A 129 -40.04 37.76 -5.99
C GLU A 129 -40.84 38.06 -7.26
N LYS A 130 -41.75 37.16 -7.67
CA LYS A 130 -42.68 37.38 -8.80
C LYS A 130 -43.61 38.59 -8.55
N LYS A 131 -43.88 38.91 -7.28
CA LYS A 131 -44.71 40.04 -6.84
C LYS A 131 -43.93 41.35 -6.69
N ASN A 132 -42.62 41.27 -6.43
CA ASN A 132 -41.71 42.42 -6.23
C ASN A 132 -40.71 42.66 -7.37
N ALA A 133 -40.91 42.03 -8.53
CA ALA A 133 -40.09 42.12 -9.74
C ALA A 133 -40.12 43.51 -10.45
N LYS A 134 -40.26 44.62 -9.71
CA LYS A 134 -40.16 46.00 -10.21
C LYS A 134 -38.99 46.79 -9.62
N LYS A 135 -37.96 46.11 -9.11
CA LYS A 135 -36.62 46.72 -8.96
C LYS A 135 -35.67 45.99 -9.88
N LYS A 136 -35.05 46.71 -10.82
CA LYS A 136 -33.95 46.19 -11.65
C LYS A 136 -32.91 45.59 -10.70
N LYS A 137 -32.73 44.27 -10.73
CA LYS A 137 -31.66 43.62 -9.99
C LYS A 137 -30.35 44.25 -10.48
N SER A 138 -29.55 44.78 -9.56
CA SER A 138 -28.22 45.27 -9.89
C SER A 138 -27.41 44.10 -10.45
N LEU A 139 -26.72 44.28 -11.58
CA LEU A 139 -25.82 43.27 -12.17
C LEU A 139 -24.87 42.68 -11.11
N PHE A 140 -24.39 43.51 -10.19
CA PHE A 140 -23.57 43.06 -9.06
C PHE A 140 -24.33 42.11 -8.13
N GLY A 141 -25.59 42.39 -7.81
CA GLY A 141 -26.41 41.52 -6.95
C GLY A 141 -26.71 40.16 -7.59
N GLU A 142 -26.84 40.12 -8.92
CA GLU A 142 -27.01 38.88 -9.67
C GLU A 142 -25.69 38.09 -9.69
N ILE A 143 -24.56 38.74 -9.98
CA ILE A 143 -23.22 38.12 -9.92
C ILE A 143 -22.95 37.55 -8.53
N PHE A 144 -23.19 38.30 -7.46
CA PHE A 144 -23.01 37.81 -6.08
C PHE A 144 -23.89 36.60 -5.77
N SER A 145 -25.12 36.54 -6.30
CA SER A 145 -25.98 35.36 -6.10
C SER A 145 -25.47 34.12 -6.83
N TRP A 146 -24.90 34.28 -8.02
CA TRP A 146 -24.23 33.19 -8.75
C TRP A 146 -22.95 32.74 -8.05
N VAL A 147 -22.15 33.68 -7.52
CA VAL A 147 -20.93 33.38 -6.74
C VAL A 147 -21.27 32.64 -5.45
N ASP A 148 -22.30 33.07 -4.72
CA ASP A 148 -22.77 32.41 -3.49
C ASP A 148 -23.28 30.97 -3.75
N ALA A 149 -24.05 30.78 -4.83
CA ALA A 149 -24.51 29.47 -5.26
C ALA A 149 -23.35 28.55 -5.67
N LEU A 150 -22.38 29.08 -6.43
CA LEU A 150 -21.19 28.35 -6.84
C LEU A 150 -20.35 27.96 -5.63
N LEU A 151 -20.06 28.90 -4.73
CA LEU A 151 -19.29 28.66 -3.51
C LEU A 151 -19.96 27.61 -2.62
N SER A 152 -21.28 27.68 -2.46
CA SER A 152 -22.07 26.69 -1.71
C SER A 152 -21.97 25.30 -2.34
N ALA A 153 -22.06 25.20 -3.68
CA ALA A 153 -21.88 23.94 -4.39
C ALA A 153 -20.46 23.38 -4.23
N VAL A 154 -19.43 24.24 -4.32
CA VAL A 154 -18.02 23.86 -4.09
C VAL A 154 -17.82 23.28 -2.70
N ILE A 155 -18.32 23.97 -1.66
CA ILE A 155 -18.21 23.50 -0.27
C ILE A 155 -18.96 22.18 -0.09
N PHE A 156 -20.16 22.06 -0.63
CA PHE A 156 -20.96 20.84 -0.53
C PHE A 156 -20.25 19.64 -1.17
N VAL A 157 -19.70 19.82 -2.37
CA VAL A 157 -18.89 18.82 -3.07
C VAL A 157 -17.65 18.44 -2.25
N LEU A 158 -16.95 19.42 -1.69
CA LEU A 158 -15.77 19.18 -0.86
C LEU A 158 -16.11 18.36 0.39
N LEU A 159 -17.26 18.61 1.03
CA LEU A 159 -17.74 17.82 2.15
C LEU A 159 -18.07 16.37 1.75
N ILE A 160 -18.71 16.16 0.60
CA ILE A 160 -18.97 14.82 0.06
C ILE A 160 -17.65 14.06 -0.13
N ASN A 161 -16.63 14.70 -0.70
CA ASN A 161 -15.34 14.07 -0.99
C ASN A 161 -14.55 13.69 0.26
N ILE A 162 -14.64 14.52 1.30
CA ILE A 162 -13.95 14.28 2.57
C ILE A 162 -14.65 13.17 3.35
N PHE A 163 -15.99 13.23 3.45
CA PHE A 163 -16.73 12.43 4.42
C PHE A 163 -17.52 11.25 3.84
N LEU A 164 -17.98 11.33 2.59
CA LEU A 164 -18.92 10.35 2.04
C LEU A 164 -18.25 9.40 1.04
N ILE A 165 -17.93 9.92 -0.14
CA ILE A 165 -17.47 9.09 -1.26
C ILE A 165 -16.40 9.81 -2.05
N GLN A 166 -15.49 9.04 -2.64
CA GLN A 166 -14.47 9.55 -3.54
C GLN A 166 -14.35 8.67 -4.78
N ILE A 167 -14.17 9.30 -5.94
CA ILE A 167 -13.93 8.58 -7.20
C ILE A 167 -12.45 8.70 -7.55
N TYR A 168 -11.80 7.56 -7.80
CA TYR A 168 -10.42 7.48 -8.26
C TYR A 168 -10.36 6.96 -9.70
N SER A 169 -9.23 7.18 -10.38
CA SER A 169 -8.91 6.46 -11.63
C SER A 169 -7.76 5.53 -11.35
N ILE A 170 -7.87 4.30 -11.82
CA ILE A 170 -6.82 3.29 -11.69
C ILE A 170 -5.69 3.60 -12.69
N PRO A 171 -4.46 3.90 -12.22
CA PRO A 171 -3.35 4.26 -13.10
C PRO A 171 -2.53 3.04 -13.54
N SER A 172 -2.63 1.91 -12.83
CA SER A 172 -1.77 0.73 -13.02
C SER A 172 -2.55 -0.58 -13.00
N GLU A 173 -1.90 -1.65 -13.46
CA GLU A 173 -2.49 -2.98 -13.63
C GLU A 173 -2.38 -3.87 -12.40
N SER A 174 -1.94 -3.31 -11.26
CA SER A 174 -1.71 -4.05 -10.03
C SER A 174 -2.95 -4.76 -9.45
N MET A 175 -4.15 -4.35 -9.85
CA MET A 175 -5.41 -4.93 -9.41
C MET A 175 -6.12 -5.72 -10.52
N TYR A 176 -5.45 -6.00 -11.64
CA TYR A 176 -5.99 -6.84 -12.70
C TYR A 176 -6.21 -8.29 -12.18
N PRO A 177 -7.32 -8.99 -12.56
CA PRO A 177 -8.37 -8.60 -13.49
C PRO A 177 -9.51 -7.77 -12.88
N VAL A 178 -9.48 -7.52 -11.58
CA VAL A 178 -10.56 -6.77 -10.90
C VAL A 178 -10.62 -5.32 -11.38
N PHE A 179 -9.48 -4.66 -11.54
CA PHE A 179 -9.42 -3.33 -12.13
C PHE A 179 -8.45 -3.24 -13.31
N PHE A 180 -8.93 -2.58 -14.35
CA PHE A 180 -8.17 -2.26 -15.55
C PHE A 180 -7.71 -0.80 -15.47
N VAL A 181 -6.65 -0.47 -16.21
CA VAL A 181 -6.19 0.92 -16.31
C VAL A 181 -7.32 1.80 -16.85
N LYS A 182 -7.54 2.95 -16.21
CA LYS A 182 -8.65 3.91 -16.44
C LYS A 182 -10.02 3.49 -15.88
N ASP A 183 -10.14 2.36 -15.18
CA ASP A 183 -11.34 2.08 -14.39
C ASP A 183 -11.51 3.14 -13.30
N ARG A 184 -12.78 3.44 -12.97
CA ARG A 184 -13.13 4.44 -11.95
C ARG A 184 -13.87 3.82 -10.77
N PRO A 185 -13.15 3.33 -9.75
CA PRO A 185 -13.78 2.88 -8.51
C PRO A 185 -14.33 4.04 -7.68
N VAL A 186 -15.44 3.76 -7.01
CA VAL A 186 -16.04 4.58 -5.97
C VAL A 186 -15.61 4.02 -4.62
N VAL A 187 -15.06 4.91 -3.79
CA VAL A 187 -14.59 4.61 -2.46
C VAL A 187 -15.58 5.15 -1.45
N ASP A 188 -16.05 4.28 -0.57
CA ASP A 188 -16.84 4.63 0.60
C ASP A 188 -15.92 4.98 1.78
N LYS A 189 -16.05 6.21 2.26
CA LYS A 189 -15.31 6.73 3.42
C LYS A 189 -16.14 6.67 4.71
N ILE A 190 -17.47 6.59 4.62
CA ILE A 190 -18.38 6.59 5.76
C ILE A 190 -18.16 5.34 6.59
N THR A 191 -18.20 4.19 5.93
CA THR A 191 -18.11 2.88 6.60
C THR A 191 -16.76 2.72 7.30
N ARG A 192 -15.69 3.26 6.71
CA ARG A 192 -14.36 3.29 7.29
C ARG A 192 -14.22 4.31 8.43
N GLY A 193 -15.10 5.31 8.52
CA GLY A 193 -14.92 6.42 9.44
C GLY A 193 -13.97 7.46 8.85
N PRO A 194 -14.48 8.56 8.29
CA PRO A 194 -13.65 9.56 7.63
C PRO A 194 -12.81 10.34 8.65
N GLU A 195 -11.59 10.70 8.25
CA GLU A 195 -10.68 11.53 9.03
C GLU A 195 -10.94 13.02 8.78
N LEU A 196 -10.97 13.82 9.84
CA LEU A 196 -11.09 15.27 9.73
C LEU A 196 -9.76 15.85 9.20
N PRO A 197 -9.76 16.57 8.07
CA PRO A 197 -8.54 17.09 7.49
C PRO A 197 -7.77 17.98 8.47
N PHE A 198 -6.44 17.94 8.40
CA PHE A 198 -5.51 18.67 9.29
C PHE A 198 -5.58 18.28 10.77
N THR A 199 -6.36 17.24 11.10
CA THR A 199 -6.44 16.69 12.45
C THR A 199 -6.13 15.20 12.40
N ARG A 200 -5.80 14.61 13.56
CA ARG A 200 -5.70 13.14 13.70
C ARG A 200 -7.02 12.50 14.13
N PHE A 201 -8.10 13.29 14.18
CA PHE A 201 -9.38 12.81 14.66
C PHE A 201 -10.10 12.08 13.53
N ARG A 202 -10.45 10.83 13.78
CA ARG A 202 -11.23 9.99 12.88
C ARG A 202 -12.58 9.69 13.51
N ILE A 203 -13.64 9.74 12.71
CA ILE A 203 -14.93 9.20 13.14
C ILE A 203 -14.79 7.68 13.31
N PRO A 204 -15.34 7.07 14.38
CA PRO A 204 -15.25 5.63 14.55
C PRO A 204 -15.78 4.86 13.33
N PRO A 205 -15.08 3.81 12.86
CA PRO A 205 -15.53 2.99 11.75
C PRO A 205 -16.86 2.31 12.06
N LEU A 206 -17.73 2.19 11.05
CA LEU A 206 -18.98 1.43 11.15
C LEU A 206 -18.75 -0.07 10.94
N GLN A 207 -17.67 -0.42 10.22
CA GLN A 207 -17.31 -1.80 9.90
C GLN A 207 -15.81 -2.01 10.12
N LYS A 208 -15.45 -3.16 10.68
CA LYS A 208 -14.05 -3.61 10.72
C LYS A 208 -13.59 -4.04 9.32
N ILE A 209 -12.30 -3.94 9.06
CA ILE A 209 -11.72 -4.41 7.82
C ILE A 209 -11.70 -5.95 7.84
N HIS A 210 -12.22 -6.57 6.78
CA HIS A 210 -12.21 -8.01 6.60
C HIS A 210 -11.23 -8.39 5.49
N ARG A 211 -10.82 -9.66 5.51
CA ARG A 211 -9.99 -10.21 4.45
C ARG A 211 -10.78 -10.17 3.13
N GLY A 212 -10.09 -9.84 2.05
CA GLY A 212 -10.69 -9.72 0.72
C GLY A 212 -11.25 -8.34 0.43
N ASP A 213 -11.40 -7.45 1.43
CA ASP A 213 -11.80 -6.07 1.20
C ASP A 213 -10.79 -5.36 0.30
N ILE A 214 -11.29 -4.59 -0.66
CA ILE A 214 -10.45 -3.71 -1.48
C ILE A 214 -10.43 -2.35 -0.82
N VAL A 215 -9.26 -1.88 -0.43
CA VAL A 215 -9.07 -0.65 0.32
C VAL A 215 -8.23 0.35 -0.46
N THR A 216 -8.47 1.63 -0.21
CA THR A 216 -7.60 2.71 -0.69
C THR A 216 -6.84 3.34 0.46
N PHE A 217 -5.55 3.59 0.26
CA PHE A 217 -4.71 4.19 1.30
C PHE A 217 -3.69 5.15 0.69
N ARG A 218 -3.26 6.13 1.50
CA ARG A 218 -2.18 7.03 1.10
C ARG A 218 -0.86 6.28 1.08
N ASN A 219 -0.13 6.41 -0.01
CA ASN A 219 1.14 5.71 -0.16
C ASN A 219 2.13 6.20 0.92
N PRO A 220 2.58 5.33 1.85
CA PRO A 220 3.42 5.74 2.97
C PRO A 220 4.78 6.28 2.53
N LYS A 221 5.16 6.07 1.26
CA LYS A 221 6.39 6.57 0.64
C LYS A 221 6.40 8.11 0.52
N TYR A 222 5.23 8.77 0.51
CA TYR A 222 5.13 10.24 0.44
C TYR A 222 4.91 10.85 1.82
N LYS A 223 5.65 11.92 2.14
CA LYS A 223 5.54 12.63 3.41
C LYS A 223 4.21 13.39 3.50
N LYS A 224 3.53 13.26 4.65
CA LYS A 224 2.34 14.04 4.99
C LYS A 224 2.76 15.41 5.55
N THR A 225 2.91 16.41 4.68
CA THR A 225 3.05 17.83 5.08
C THR A 225 1.71 18.55 4.95
N VAL A 226 1.50 19.65 5.69
CA VAL A 226 0.27 20.45 5.59
C VAL A 226 0.01 20.94 4.16
N GLU A 227 1.08 21.32 3.45
CA GLU A 227 1.02 21.70 2.04
C GLU A 227 0.57 20.53 1.16
N SER A 228 1.13 19.34 1.38
CA SER A 228 0.71 18.13 0.65
C SER A 228 -0.76 17.79 0.91
N GLU A 229 -1.27 18.00 2.12
CA GLU A 229 -2.67 17.76 2.46
C GLU A 229 -3.60 18.77 1.79
N LEU A 230 -3.24 20.06 1.79
CA LEU A 230 -3.98 21.10 1.07
C LEU A 230 -4.01 20.82 -0.43
N LYS A 231 -2.86 20.51 -1.03
CA LYS A 231 -2.75 20.17 -2.44
C LYS A 231 -3.56 18.93 -2.78
N HIS A 232 -3.52 17.90 -1.94
CA HIS A 232 -4.28 16.67 -2.11
C HIS A 232 -5.79 16.92 -2.05
N LEU A 233 -6.29 17.66 -1.06
CA LEU A 233 -7.70 18.02 -0.95
C LEU A 233 -8.18 18.85 -2.14
N LEU A 234 -7.39 19.85 -2.54
CA LEU A 234 -7.69 20.67 -3.72
C LEU A 234 -7.67 19.82 -5.00
N SER A 235 -6.72 18.89 -5.12
CA SER A 235 -6.63 17.96 -6.24
C SER A 235 -7.85 17.07 -6.31
N GLN A 236 -8.24 16.41 -5.21
CA GLN A 236 -9.44 15.56 -5.15
C GLN A 236 -10.71 16.33 -5.53
N PHE A 237 -10.83 17.57 -5.07
CA PHE A 237 -11.93 18.45 -5.44
C PHE A 237 -11.95 18.74 -6.95
N LEU A 238 -10.84 19.23 -7.51
CA LEU A 238 -10.71 19.52 -8.96
C LEU A 238 -10.93 18.25 -9.79
N TYR A 239 -10.40 17.13 -9.33
CA TYR A 239 -10.53 15.84 -9.98
C TYR A 239 -12.00 15.45 -10.14
N MET A 240 -12.82 15.62 -9.10
CA MET A 240 -14.23 15.26 -9.20
C MET A 240 -15.04 16.21 -10.08
N ILE A 241 -14.89 17.53 -9.92
CA ILE A 241 -15.66 18.50 -10.73
C ILE A 241 -15.30 18.43 -12.22
N THR A 242 -14.09 17.96 -12.53
CA THR A 242 -13.63 17.74 -13.91
C THR A 242 -13.84 16.31 -14.39
N PHE A 243 -14.65 15.50 -13.69
CA PHE A 243 -14.93 14.10 -14.03
C PHE A 243 -13.66 13.27 -14.26
N THR A 244 -12.71 13.37 -13.34
CA THR A 244 -11.41 12.68 -13.31
C THR A 244 -10.42 13.06 -14.41
N THR A 245 -10.64 14.19 -15.09
CA THR A 245 -9.77 14.63 -16.20
C THR A 245 -8.55 15.43 -15.73
N VAL A 246 -8.67 16.22 -14.66
CA VAL A 246 -7.59 17.09 -14.16
C VAL A 246 -7.12 16.63 -12.79
N ASN A 247 -5.90 16.07 -12.72
CA ASN A 247 -5.20 15.76 -11.46
C ASN A 247 -3.96 16.65 -11.33
N ILE A 248 -4.02 17.62 -10.41
CA ILE A 248 -2.90 18.55 -10.14
C ILE A 248 -1.82 17.96 -9.23
N ASP A 249 -2.11 16.81 -8.60
CA ASP A 249 -1.20 16.05 -7.74
C ASP A 249 -0.69 14.78 -8.44
N ARG A 250 -0.69 14.78 -9.79
CA ARG A 250 -0.26 13.64 -10.60
C ARG A 250 1.24 13.36 -10.50
N TYR A 251 2.07 14.37 -10.25
CA TYR A 251 3.52 14.24 -10.24
C TYR A 251 4.11 14.56 -8.86
N ASP A 252 5.13 13.81 -8.48
CA ASP A 252 5.94 14.08 -7.29
C ASP A 252 6.94 15.24 -7.52
N GLU A 253 7.69 15.59 -6.48
CA GLU A 253 8.70 16.66 -6.53
C GLU A 253 9.82 16.39 -7.53
N ALA A 254 10.03 15.12 -7.91
CA ALA A 254 11.03 14.68 -8.88
C ALA A 254 10.46 14.60 -10.31
N GLY A 255 9.17 14.90 -10.51
CA GLY A 255 8.50 14.85 -11.82
C GLY A 255 8.02 13.45 -12.24
N ASN A 256 8.09 12.45 -11.35
CA ASN A 256 7.57 11.10 -11.62
C ASN A 256 6.08 11.02 -11.30
N GLU A 257 5.36 10.11 -11.96
CA GLU A 257 3.95 9.88 -11.64
C GLU A 257 3.78 9.41 -10.20
N LYS A 258 2.98 10.16 -9.44
CA LYS A 258 2.67 9.92 -8.05
C LYS A 258 1.59 8.83 -7.96
N ALA A 259 1.98 7.64 -7.53
CA ALA A 259 1.05 6.54 -7.27
C ALA A 259 0.39 6.70 -5.89
N ASP A 260 -0.53 7.66 -5.78
CA ASP A 260 -1.24 8.02 -4.55
C ASP A 260 -2.66 8.54 -4.86
N PRO A 261 -3.73 7.98 -4.27
CA PRO A 261 -3.74 6.84 -3.35
C PRO A 261 -3.57 5.49 -4.06
N LEU A 262 -3.14 4.47 -3.31
CA LEU A 262 -3.03 3.11 -3.79
C LEU A 262 -4.33 2.34 -3.52
N VAL A 263 -4.72 1.48 -4.47
CA VAL A 263 -5.83 0.53 -4.32
C VAL A 263 -5.24 -0.87 -4.23
N LYS A 264 -5.56 -1.59 -3.15
CA LYS A 264 -5.06 -2.95 -2.87
C LYS A 264 -6.11 -3.78 -2.15
N ARG A 265 -5.96 -5.10 -2.18
CA ARG A 265 -6.79 -6.05 -1.44
C ARG A 265 -6.16 -6.41 -0.10
N VAL A 266 -6.97 -6.49 0.93
CA VAL A 266 -6.56 -6.96 2.26
C VAL A 266 -6.35 -8.46 2.22
N VAL A 267 -5.11 -8.88 2.48
CA VAL A 267 -4.69 -10.27 2.46
C VAL A 267 -4.38 -10.80 3.85
N GLY A 268 -3.75 -10.01 4.73
CA GLY A 268 -3.45 -10.42 6.12
C GLY A 268 -4.13 -9.51 7.14
N LEU A 269 -4.70 -10.11 8.18
CA LEU A 269 -5.38 -9.43 9.27
C LEU A 269 -4.50 -9.32 10.53
N PRO A 270 -4.81 -8.41 11.47
CA PRO A 270 -4.18 -8.38 12.78
C PRO A 270 -4.23 -9.75 13.47
N GLY A 271 -3.13 -10.17 14.09
CA GLY A 271 -3.02 -11.47 14.75
C GLY A 271 -2.72 -12.64 13.81
N GLU A 272 -2.36 -12.39 12.55
CA GLU A 272 -2.02 -13.45 11.60
C GLU A 272 -0.55 -13.42 11.18
N GLN A 273 -0.02 -14.57 10.78
CA GLN A 273 1.18 -14.65 9.97
C GLN A 273 0.81 -15.14 8.58
N ILE A 274 1.42 -14.55 7.56
CA ILE A 274 1.18 -14.90 6.16
C ILE A 274 2.45 -15.45 5.51
N GLN A 275 2.27 -16.27 4.49
CA GLN A 275 3.33 -16.79 3.66
C GLN A 275 2.81 -16.96 2.24
N ILE A 276 3.69 -16.88 1.25
CA ILE A 276 3.31 -17.15 -0.14
C ILE A 276 4.31 -18.15 -0.72
N ILE A 277 3.79 -19.23 -1.28
CA ILE A 277 4.58 -20.29 -1.94
C ILE A 277 4.00 -20.49 -3.33
N ASN A 278 4.78 -20.24 -4.37
CA ASN A 278 4.40 -20.47 -5.76
C ASN A 278 3.01 -19.94 -6.09
N ASP A 279 2.76 -18.66 -5.81
CA ASP A 279 1.47 -18.02 -6.02
C ASP A 279 0.32 -18.49 -5.09
N VAL A 280 0.55 -19.38 -4.13
CA VAL A 280 -0.47 -19.77 -3.14
C VAL A 280 -0.23 -19.03 -1.85
N ILE A 281 -1.29 -18.38 -1.33
CA ILE A 281 -1.23 -17.65 -0.07
C ILE A 281 -1.62 -18.59 1.06
N TYR A 282 -0.80 -18.60 2.09
CA TYR A 282 -1.02 -19.32 3.32
C TYR A 282 -1.11 -18.36 4.49
N TYR A 283 -1.89 -18.71 5.50
CA TYR A 283 -1.98 -17.93 6.73
C TYR A 283 -2.10 -18.85 7.95
N ARG A 284 -1.78 -18.31 9.12
CA ARG A 284 -2.03 -18.92 10.42
C ARG A 284 -2.34 -17.85 11.46
N GLU A 285 -3.12 -18.23 12.47
CA GLU A 285 -3.59 -17.33 13.54
C GLU A 285 -2.74 -17.46 14.82
N SER A 286 -1.88 -18.48 14.87
CA SER A 286 -0.92 -18.70 15.96
C SER A 286 0.38 -19.27 15.39
N LEU A 287 1.50 -18.99 16.07
CA LEU A 287 2.80 -19.53 15.70
C LEU A 287 2.91 -21.05 15.93
N ASP A 288 2.03 -21.61 16.76
CA ASP A 288 1.96 -23.05 17.04
C ASP A 288 1.08 -23.81 16.01
N GLU A 289 0.35 -23.10 15.16
CA GLU A 289 -0.50 -23.70 14.14
C GLU A 289 0.25 -23.89 12.80
N GLU A 290 -0.17 -24.92 12.07
CA GLU A 290 0.24 -25.11 10.68
C GLU A 290 -0.42 -24.05 9.77
N PHE A 291 0.30 -23.71 8.70
CA PHE A 291 -0.17 -22.82 7.67
C PHE A 291 -1.37 -23.42 6.92
N LYS A 292 -2.46 -22.67 6.83
CA LYS A 292 -3.67 -23.02 6.10
C LYS A 292 -3.69 -22.28 4.77
N ILE A 293 -4.14 -22.96 3.71
CA ILE A 293 -4.35 -22.33 2.40
C ILE A 293 -5.47 -21.30 2.53
N LEU A 294 -5.22 -20.09 2.05
CA LEU A 294 -6.28 -19.11 1.88
C LEU A 294 -7.13 -19.47 0.66
N GLU A 295 -8.44 -19.67 0.84
CA GLU A 295 -9.37 -20.15 -0.21
C GLU A 295 -9.24 -19.39 -1.53
N LYS A 296 -9.33 -20.15 -2.65
CA LYS A 296 -9.09 -19.67 -4.02
C LYS A 296 -10.04 -18.56 -4.49
N ASP A 297 -11.24 -18.45 -3.93
CA ASP A 297 -12.29 -17.57 -4.44
C ASP A 297 -11.97 -16.07 -4.30
N ILE A 298 -10.98 -15.70 -3.49
CA ILE A 298 -10.55 -14.30 -3.31
C ILE A 298 -9.48 -13.90 -4.36
N HIS A 299 -8.81 -14.85 -5.03
CA HIS A 299 -7.57 -14.60 -5.79
C HIS A 299 -7.35 -15.51 -7.03
N SER A 300 -8.40 -16.09 -7.60
CA SER A 300 -8.29 -17.26 -8.50
C SER A 300 -7.58 -17.04 -9.86
N GLU A 301 -7.26 -15.80 -10.26
CA GLU A 301 -6.58 -15.50 -11.53
C GLU A 301 -5.38 -14.57 -11.34
N THR A 302 -4.36 -15.07 -10.64
CA THR A 302 -3.16 -14.30 -10.28
C THR A 302 -2.00 -14.50 -11.26
N ASP A 303 -1.97 -15.62 -11.99
CA ASP A 303 -1.00 -15.85 -13.06
C ASP A 303 -1.56 -15.30 -14.38
N LEU A 304 -1.10 -14.10 -14.75
CA LEU A 304 -1.48 -13.45 -16.01
C LEU A 304 -1.26 -14.36 -17.23
N TYR A 305 -0.27 -15.26 -17.19
CA TYR A 305 0.10 -16.11 -18.31
C TYR A 305 -0.88 -17.26 -18.55
N THR A 306 -1.76 -17.53 -17.57
CA THR A 306 -2.84 -18.53 -17.71
C THR A 306 -4.10 -17.94 -18.34
N LEU A 307 -4.16 -16.61 -18.49
CA LEU A 307 -5.33 -15.92 -19.01
C LEU A 307 -5.53 -16.19 -20.52
N PRO A 308 -6.79 -16.17 -21.00
CA PRO A 308 -7.08 -16.19 -22.43
C PRO A 308 -6.36 -15.04 -23.17
N GLN A 309 -6.01 -15.27 -24.44
CA GLN A 309 -5.31 -14.26 -25.25
C GLN A 309 -6.09 -12.93 -25.35
N SER A 310 -7.41 -12.97 -25.31
CA SER A 310 -8.28 -11.77 -25.28
C SER A 310 -8.06 -10.91 -24.02
N SER A 311 -7.75 -11.54 -22.89
CA SER A 311 -7.46 -10.88 -21.62
C SER A 311 -6.04 -10.31 -21.62
N LEU A 312 -5.07 -11.06 -22.14
CA LEU A 312 -3.68 -10.60 -22.32
C LEU A 312 -3.58 -9.37 -23.23
N ASN A 313 -4.38 -9.30 -24.30
CA ASN A 313 -4.38 -8.15 -25.21
C ASN A 313 -4.89 -6.85 -24.56
N GLN A 314 -5.52 -6.93 -23.38
CA GLN A 314 -5.99 -5.77 -22.64
C GLN A 314 -4.94 -5.23 -21.66
N LEU A 315 -3.84 -5.97 -21.45
CA LEU A 315 -2.72 -5.52 -20.65
C LEU A 315 -1.84 -4.55 -21.46
N GLN A 316 -1.44 -3.46 -20.82
CA GLN A 316 -0.47 -2.49 -21.32
C GLN A 316 0.94 -3.02 -21.17
N TYR A 317 1.20 -3.82 -20.12
CA TYR A 317 2.53 -4.32 -19.83
C TYR A 317 2.49 -5.76 -19.30
N LEU A 318 3.29 -6.61 -19.92
CA LEU A 318 3.55 -7.97 -19.47
C LEU A 318 5.03 -8.06 -19.05
N PRO A 319 5.35 -8.39 -17.79
CA PRO A 319 6.70 -8.22 -17.24
C PRO A 319 7.74 -9.17 -17.85
N ILE A 320 7.33 -10.38 -18.20
CA ILE A 320 8.14 -11.36 -18.93
C ILE A 320 7.37 -11.83 -20.17
N ASP A 321 8.07 -12.18 -21.25
CA ASP A 321 7.42 -12.79 -22.42
C ASP A 321 7.11 -14.29 -22.17
N ARG A 322 6.42 -14.93 -23.13
CA ARG A 322 6.00 -16.33 -22.97
C ARG A 322 7.18 -17.30 -22.96
N ALA A 323 8.21 -17.06 -23.78
CA ALA A 323 9.39 -17.93 -23.83
C ALA A 323 10.15 -17.87 -22.50
N ALA A 324 10.33 -16.67 -21.94
CA ALA A 324 10.87 -16.47 -20.62
C ALA A 324 10.01 -17.16 -19.56
N ARG A 325 8.67 -17.04 -19.61
CA ARG A 325 7.76 -17.71 -18.67
C ARG A 325 7.89 -19.24 -18.73
N GLU A 326 8.03 -19.81 -19.91
CA GLU A 326 8.23 -21.26 -20.11
C GLU A 326 9.57 -21.71 -19.51
N MET A 327 10.67 -21.03 -19.84
CA MET A 327 12.01 -21.26 -19.27
C MET A 327 11.96 -21.20 -17.73
N LEU A 328 11.29 -20.21 -17.16
CA LEU A 328 11.15 -20.06 -15.70
C LEU A 328 10.33 -21.19 -15.05
N THR A 329 9.37 -21.76 -15.78
CA THR A 329 8.63 -22.95 -15.33
C THR A 329 9.50 -24.20 -15.32
N GLU A 330 10.44 -24.30 -16.26
CA GLU A 330 11.40 -25.40 -16.30
C GLU A 330 12.33 -25.35 -15.10
N TRP A 331 12.75 -24.15 -14.68
CA TRP A 331 13.48 -23.95 -13.42
C TRP A 331 12.67 -24.41 -12.20
N ASP A 332 11.39 -24.05 -12.08
CA ASP A 332 10.52 -24.54 -10.99
C ASP A 332 10.49 -26.07 -10.94
N ARG A 333 10.33 -26.73 -12.10
CA ARG A 333 10.31 -28.19 -12.19
C ARG A 333 11.66 -28.79 -11.78
N ALA A 334 12.76 -28.21 -12.24
CA ALA A 334 14.11 -28.65 -11.91
C ALA A 334 14.40 -28.52 -10.40
N ILE A 335 13.97 -27.42 -9.78
CA ILE A 335 14.15 -27.16 -8.35
C ILE A 335 13.25 -28.06 -7.49
N SER A 336 12.00 -28.26 -7.89
CA SER A 336 11.05 -29.11 -7.15
C SER A 336 11.45 -30.59 -7.17
N GLY A 337 12.04 -31.05 -8.28
CA GLY A 337 12.53 -32.42 -8.44
C GLY A 337 13.97 -32.65 -8.01
N LEU A 338 14.61 -31.68 -7.34
CA LEU A 338 16.02 -31.74 -7.00
C LEU A 338 16.31 -32.79 -5.93
N ASP A 339 17.17 -33.77 -6.26
CA ASP A 339 17.73 -34.71 -5.28
C ASP A 339 18.88 -34.03 -4.54
N ARG A 340 18.61 -33.58 -3.31
CA ARG A 340 19.58 -32.86 -2.48
C ARG A 340 20.84 -33.69 -2.25
N THR A 341 20.71 -34.99 -2.02
CA THR A 341 21.85 -35.86 -1.72
C THR A 341 22.72 -36.07 -2.96
N ALA A 342 22.10 -36.26 -4.13
CA ALA A 342 22.83 -36.37 -5.39
C ALA A 342 23.62 -35.09 -5.70
N VAL A 343 23.00 -33.92 -5.53
CA VAL A 343 23.66 -32.63 -5.79
C VAL A 343 24.81 -32.37 -4.82
N LEU A 344 24.64 -32.65 -3.53
CA LEU A 344 25.72 -32.51 -2.55
C LEU A 344 26.90 -33.44 -2.87
N ASN A 345 26.63 -34.70 -3.21
CA ASN A 345 27.67 -35.64 -3.64
C ASN A 345 28.39 -35.16 -4.91
N GLU A 346 27.67 -34.54 -5.84
CA GLU A 346 28.25 -33.94 -7.05
C GLU A 346 29.19 -32.79 -6.70
N ILE A 347 28.78 -31.88 -5.80
CA ILE A 347 29.60 -30.77 -5.32
C ILE A 347 30.87 -31.31 -4.62
N ASP A 348 30.74 -32.33 -3.76
CA ASP A 348 31.88 -32.97 -3.10
C ASP A 348 32.85 -33.64 -4.08
N ASN A 349 32.34 -34.22 -5.18
CA ASN A 349 33.19 -34.76 -6.25
C ASN A 349 33.97 -33.65 -6.96
N LYS A 350 33.30 -32.55 -7.31
CA LYS A 350 33.92 -31.38 -7.94
C LYS A 350 34.95 -30.72 -7.03
N LYS A 351 34.67 -30.62 -5.74
CA LYS A 351 35.62 -30.14 -4.72
C LYS A 351 36.93 -30.92 -4.76
N ARG A 352 36.86 -32.26 -4.73
CA ARG A 352 38.06 -33.12 -4.78
C ARG A 352 38.85 -32.95 -6.07
N GLU A 353 38.18 -32.79 -7.20
CA GLU A 353 38.83 -32.53 -8.48
C GLU A 353 39.50 -31.16 -8.51
N ALA A 354 38.78 -30.12 -8.07
CA ALA A 354 39.26 -28.75 -7.97
C ALA A 354 40.49 -28.63 -7.05
N GLU A 355 40.49 -29.30 -5.90
CA GLU A 355 41.66 -29.39 -5.01
C GLU A 355 42.86 -30.04 -5.72
N GLY A 356 42.62 -31.08 -6.51
CA GLY A 356 43.65 -31.72 -7.33
C GLY A 356 44.27 -30.76 -8.36
N ILE A 357 43.44 -30.04 -9.10
CA ILE A 357 43.89 -29.05 -10.10
C ILE A 357 44.63 -27.89 -9.42
N ARG A 358 44.07 -27.32 -8.36
CA ARG A 358 44.68 -26.26 -7.56
C ARG A 358 46.09 -26.63 -7.11
N ASN A 359 46.27 -27.82 -6.54
CA ASN A 359 47.58 -28.26 -6.05
C ASN A 359 48.61 -28.37 -7.19
N ARG A 360 48.18 -28.81 -8.39
CA ARG A 360 49.06 -28.88 -9.58
C ARG A 360 49.42 -27.49 -10.11
N LEU A 361 48.47 -26.55 -10.11
CA LEU A 361 48.69 -25.16 -10.49
C LEU A 361 49.69 -24.48 -9.55
N ILE A 362 49.51 -24.60 -8.23
CA ILE A 362 50.43 -24.04 -7.22
C ILE A 362 51.83 -24.64 -7.38
N ALA A 363 51.94 -25.97 -7.54
CA ALA A 363 53.22 -26.62 -7.74
C ALA A 363 53.93 -26.14 -9.02
N SER A 364 53.18 -25.95 -10.11
CA SER A 364 53.69 -25.43 -11.39
C SER A 364 54.17 -23.99 -11.24
N HIS A 365 53.43 -23.16 -10.50
CA HIS A 365 53.80 -21.79 -10.18
C HIS A 365 55.12 -21.73 -9.38
N LEU A 366 55.20 -22.48 -8.27
CA LEU A 366 56.41 -22.54 -7.43
C LEU A 366 57.64 -23.01 -8.22
N ALA A 367 57.47 -23.99 -9.12
CA ALA A 367 58.53 -24.45 -10.00
C ALA A 367 59.00 -23.35 -10.97
N ALA A 368 58.08 -22.58 -11.55
CA ALA A 368 58.41 -21.50 -12.46
C ALA A 368 59.12 -20.32 -11.78
N VAL A 369 58.71 -19.97 -10.56
CA VAL A 369 59.38 -18.97 -9.71
C VAL A 369 60.82 -19.40 -9.43
N LYS A 370 61.03 -20.66 -9.03
CA LYS A 370 62.38 -21.21 -8.77
C LYS A 370 63.29 -21.18 -10.00
N ASN A 371 62.72 -21.26 -11.20
CA ASN A 371 63.46 -21.25 -12.47
C ASN A 371 63.69 -19.84 -13.05
N GLY A 372 63.39 -18.77 -12.31
CA GLY A 372 63.63 -17.39 -12.76
C GLY A 372 62.72 -16.94 -13.92
N LEU A 373 61.63 -17.67 -14.19
CA LEU A 373 60.64 -17.34 -15.24
C LEU A 373 59.54 -16.39 -14.75
N GLN A 374 59.81 -15.67 -13.65
CA GLN A 374 58.88 -14.76 -12.96
C GLN A 374 58.21 -13.76 -13.92
N ASN A 375 58.94 -13.19 -14.89
CA ASN A 375 58.36 -12.23 -15.86
C ASN A 375 57.32 -12.80 -16.85
N LYS A 376 57.29 -14.12 -17.07
CA LYS A 376 56.22 -14.79 -17.83
C LYS A 376 55.00 -15.02 -16.93
N TYR A 377 55.24 -15.28 -15.63
CA TYR A 377 54.21 -15.52 -14.63
C TYR A 377 53.61 -14.24 -14.02
N ASP A 378 54.34 -13.14 -13.87
CA ASP A 378 53.87 -11.87 -13.29
C ASP A 378 52.91 -11.11 -14.23
N ARG A 379 53.03 -11.32 -15.55
CA ARG A 379 52.04 -10.84 -16.55
C ARG A 379 50.75 -11.66 -16.54
N ILE A 380 50.81 -12.91 -16.04
CA ILE A 380 49.67 -13.81 -15.90
C ILE A 380 49.02 -13.59 -14.52
N ASN A 381 49.81 -13.42 -13.45
CA ASN A 381 49.37 -13.28 -12.05
C ASN A 381 48.55 -12.03 -11.73
N LYS A 382 48.71 -10.91 -12.45
CA LYS A 382 47.93 -9.69 -12.18
C LYS A 382 46.53 -9.68 -12.82
N GLY A 383 46.20 -10.67 -13.65
CA GLY A 383 44.89 -10.79 -14.31
C GLY A 383 44.22 -12.16 -14.22
N TYR A 384 44.97 -13.26 -14.03
CA TYR A 384 44.45 -14.64 -14.09
C TYR A 384 44.43 -15.39 -12.75
N LEU A 385 45.04 -14.88 -11.68
CA LEU A 385 44.84 -15.44 -10.32
C LEU A 385 43.50 -14.98 -9.72
N SER A 386 42.93 -13.90 -10.24
CA SER A 386 41.51 -13.59 -10.11
C SER A 386 40.76 -14.33 -11.20
N ILE A 387 39.67 -15.04 -10.85
CA ILE A 387 38.70 -15.44 -11.88
C ILE A 387 38.24 -14.19 -12.61
N ASP A 388 38.34 -14.20 -13.95
CA ASP A 388 38.02 -13.03 -14.77
C ASP A 388 36.51 -12.78 -14.81
N LEU A 389 36.04 -11.99 -13.85
CA LEU A 389 34.66 -11.50 -13.78
C LEU A 389 34.38 -10.33 -14.75
N SER A 390 35.33 -9.92 -15.59
CA SER A 390 35.11 -8.82 -16.54
C SER A 390 34.14 -9.17 -17.66
N TYR A 391 33.77 -10.46 -17.80
CA TYR A 391 32.68 -10.89 -18.64
C TYR A 391 31.34 -10.33 -18.13
N GLN A 392 30.59 -9.70 -19.03
CA GLN A 392 29.34 -8.97 -18.79
C GLN A 392 28.29 -9.66 -17.89
N PRO A 393 28.16 -11.01 -17.81
CA PRO A 393 27.26 -11.65 -16.86
C PRO A 393 27.63 -11.36 -15.41
N PHE A 394 28.91 -11.33 -15.06
CA PHE A 394 29.37 -11.11 -13.68
C PHE A 394 29.41 -9.63 -13.27
N GLN A 395 29.55 -8.70 -14.20
CA GLN A 395 29.21 -7.29 -13.93
C GLN A 395 27.71 -7.12 -13.59
N LYS A 396 26.82 -8.00 -14.07
CA LYS A 396 25.40 -8.05 -13.65
C LYS A 396 25.17 -8.84 -12.34
N ILE A 397 26.20 -9.56 -11.87
CA ILE A 397 26.28 -10.25 -10.58
C ILE A 397 26.59 -9.27 -9.43
N GLU A 398 26.65 -7.95 -9.67
CA GLU A 398 26.50 -6.92 -8.63
C GLU A 398 25.27 -7.14 -7.72
N ASN A 399 24.28 -7.90 -8.20
CA ASN A 399 23.12 -8.29 -7.40
C ASN A 399 23.39 -9.46 -6.43
N LEU A 400 24.43 -10.26 -6.58
CA LEU A 400 24.86 -11.24 -5.58
C LEU A 400 26.07 -10.66 -4.86
N ARG A 401 25.82 -9.91 -3.79
CA ARG A 401 26.90 -9.38 -2.94
C ARG A 401 27.34 -10.50 -2.01
N ASP A 402 28.09 -11.45 -2.56
CA ASP A 402 28.53 -12.60 -1.78
C ASP A 402 30.03 -12.55 -1.55
N ASP A 403 30.44 -11.98 -0.41
CA ASP A 403 31.79 -12.13 0.15
C ASP A 403 32.17 -13.64 0.26
N ASN A 404 31.18 -14.55 0.27
CA ASN A 404 31.37 -15.99 0.18
C ASN A 404 31.54 -16.53 -1.25
N VAL A 405 31.73 -15.72 -2.30
CA VAL A 405 32.28 -16.14 -3.60
C VAL A 405 33.62 -15.41 -3.84
N HIS A 406 33.87 -14.34 -3.07
CA HIS A 406 35.15 -13.63 -3.05
C HIS A 406 36.34 -14.50 -2.60
N PHE A 407 36.09 -15.69 -2.07
CA PHE A 407 37.13 -16.60 -1.64
C PHE A 407 37.90 -17.29 -2.79
N ILE A 408 37.31 -17.35 -3.99
CA ILE A 408 37.87 -18.13 -5.10
C ILE A 408 38.97 -17.35 -5.85
N TYR A 409 39.17 -16.06 -5.54
CA TYR A 409 40.19 -15.21 -6.17
C TYR A 409 41.62 -15.47 -5.71
N ASN A 410 41.84 -16.38 -4.77
CA ASN A 410 43.18 -16.58 -4.23
C ASN A 410 43.47 -18.07 -4.04
N LEU A 411 43.97 -18.70 -5.10
CA LEU A 411 44.39 -20.10 -5.07
C LEU A 411 45.42 -20.36 -3.96
N ASP A 412 46.22 -19.38 -3.54
CA ASP A 412 47.24 -19.55 -2.51
C ASP A 412 46.68 -19.49 -1.08
N ASP A 413 45.48 -18.93 -0.87
CA ASP A 413 44.84 -18.84 0.44
C ASP A 413 44.02 -20.10 0.75
N ALA A 414 44.63 -21.03 1.50
CA ALA A 414 44.02 -22.31 1.82
C ALA A 414 42.81 -22.21 2.76
N GLU A 415 42.80 -21.23 3.67
CA GLU A 415 41.68 -21.02 4.59
C GLU A 415 40.46 -20.52 3.83
N LEU A 416 40.68 -19.50 3.00
CA LEU A 416 39.68 -18.89 2.15
C LEU A 416 39.09 -19.93 1.16
N TRP A 417 39.96 -20.70 0.49
CA TRP A 417 39.55 -21.82 -0.37
C TRP A 417 38.67 -22.85 0.36
N SER A 418 39.09 -23.28 1.56
CA SER A 418 38.36 -24.29 2.34
C SER A 418 36.98 -23.79 2.74
N ARG A 419 36.89 -22.56 3.26
CA ARG A 419 35.63 -21.94 3.70
C ARG A 419 34.59 -21.86 2.59
N GLY A 420 35.04 -21.57 1.38
CA GLY A 420 34.12 -21.42 0.28
C GLY A 420 33.62 -22.72 -0.32
N TRP A 421 34.46 -23.75 -0.41
CA TRP A 421 33.97 -25.10 -0.72
C TRP A 421 33.09 -25.66 0.39
N GLU A 422 33.34 -25.31 1.65
CA GLU A 422 32.45 -25.62 2.77
C GLU A 422 31.08 -24.96 2.57
N PHE A 423 31.02 -23.67 2.21
CA PHE A 423 29.78 -23.00 1.84
C PHE A 423 29.01 -23.70 0.71
N LEU A 424 29.71 -24.09 -0.37
CA LEU A 424 29.08 -24.79 -1.50
C LEU A 424 28.56 -26.19 -1.12
N SER A 425 29.24 -26.89 -0.21
CA SER A 425 28.95 -28.28 0.17
C SER A 425 27.91 -28.39 1.30
N HIS A 426 27.37 -27.28 1.78
CA HIS A 426 26.31 -27.26 2.80
C HIS A 426 25.06 -26.60 2.24
N GLY A 427 23.92 -27.27 2.31
CA GLY A 427 22.63 -26.64 1.95
C GLY A 427 22.16 -25.71 3.07
N ALA A 428 21.70 -24.50 2.71
CA ALA A 428 21.12 -23.58 3.69
C ALA A 428 19.80 -24.10 4.27
N ARG A 429 19.51 -23.79 5.54
CA ARG A 429 18.27 -24.15 6.26
C ARG A 429 17.71 -22.92 6.96
N GLY A 430 16.55 -22.44 6.50
CA GLY A 430 15.92 -21.23 7.03
C GLY A 430 14.76 -21.47 8.00
N GLY A 431 14.33 -22.71 8.18
CA GLY A 431 13.16 -23.09 8.97
C GLY A 431 12.53 -24.39 8.50
N GLU A 432 11.35 -24.73 9.03
CA GLU A 432 10.56 -25.90 8.65
C GLU A 432 9.42 -25.52 7.70
N GLY A 433 9.07 -26.45 6.78
CA GLY A 433 7.93 -26.31 5.88
C GLY A 433 8.28 -26.11 4.41
N GLU A 434 7.26 -26.23 3.56
CA GLU A 434 7.38 -26.30 2.09
C GLU A 434 8.11 -25.10 1.47
N PHE A 435 7.92 -23.90 2.01
CA PHE A 435 8.64 -22.71 1.55
C PHE A 435 10.15 -22.83 1.75
N PHE A 436 10.58 -23.22 2.96
CA PHE A 436 12.00 -23.33 3.26
C PHE A 436 12.60 -24.50 2.50
N ASP A 437 11.83 -25.57 2.29
CA ASP A 437 12.28 -26.67 1.43
C ASP A 437 12.53 -26.24 -0.02
N THR A 438 11.62 -25.45 -0.59
CA THR A 438 11.77 -24.89 -1.95
C THR A 438 12.94 -23.90 -2.00
N ALA A 439 13.08 -23.06 -0.97
CA ALA A 439 14.14 -22.08 -0.88
C ALA A 439 15.53 -22.75 -0.77
N SER A 440 15.64 -23.78 0.07
CA SER A 440 16.86 -24.59 0.22
C SER A 440 17.22 -25.33 -1.07
N ASN A 441 16.24 -25.86 -1.82
CA ASN A 441 16.52 -26.48 -3.13
C ASN A 441 17.07 -25.46 -4.13
N THR A 442 16.51 -24.26 -4.13
CA THR A 442 16.96 -23.18 -5.01
C THR A 442 18.38 -22.73 -4.64
N ASP A 443 18.70 -22.57 -3.35
CA ASP A 443 20.08 -22.31 -2.86
C ASP A 443 21.06 -23.41 -3.27
N LEU A 444 20.66 -24.67 -3.13
CA LEU A 444 21.53 -25.78 -3.52
C LEU A 444 21.75 -25.84 -5.04
N ARG A 445 20.74 -25.47 -5.84
CA ARG A 445 20.88 -25.36 -7.30
C ARG A 445 21.85 -24.25 -7.71
N TYR A 446 21.83 -23.11 -7.02
CA TYR A 446 22.83 -22.05 -7.18
C TYR A 446 24.24 -22.59 -6.93
N LYS A 447 24.45 -23.24 -5.78
CA LYS A 447 25.74 -23.81 -5.40
C LYS A 447 26.24 -24.85 -6.38
N GLN A 448 25.34 -25.67 -6.94
CA GLN A 448 25.66 -26.63 -7.99
C GLN A 448 26.24 -25.95 -9.23
N ILE A 449 25.61 -24.88 -9.73
CA ILE A 449 26.07 -24.12 -10.91
C ILE A 449 27.42 -23.46 -10.61
N VAL A 450 27.53 -22.78 -9.46
CA VAL A 450 28.78 -22.12 -9.05
C VAL A 450 29.92 -23.13 -8.91
N SER A 451 29.67 -24.32 -8.35
CA SER A 451 30.68 -25.37 -8.23
C SER A 451 31.19 -25.89 -9.58
N SER A 452 30.32 -25.98 -10.60
CA SER A 452 30.73 -26.32 -11.98
C SER A 452 31.63 -25.23 -12.54
N TRP A 453 31.19 -23.98 -12.43
CA TRP A 453 31.88 -22.84 -13.00
C TRP A 453 33.28 -22.67 -12.43
N ILE A 454 33.45 -22.90 -11.12
CA ILE A 454 34.77 -22.91 -10.48
C ILE A 454 35.67 -24.00 -11.08
N LEU A 455 35.13 -25.21 -11.21
CA LEU A 455 35.90 -26.35 -11.72
C LEU A 455 36.32 -26.14 -13.17
N ASP A 456 35.43 -25.66 -14.02
CA ASP A 456 35.73 -25.41 -15.43
C ASP A 456 36.70 -24.23 -15.61
N ASN A 457 36.64 -23.22 -14.74
CA ASN A 457 37.66 -22.16 -14.68
C ASN A 457 39.05 -22.75 -14.34
N LEU A 458 39.13 -23.64 -13.35
CA LEU A 458 40.39 -24.27 -12.97
C LEU A 458 40.95 -25.15 -14.09
N ARG A 459 40.08 -25.91 -14.78
CA ARG A 459 40.46 -26.73 -15.93
C ARG A 459 40.97 -25.86 -17.08
N TYR A 460 40.30 -24.75 -17.36
CA TYR A 460 40.76 -23.77 -18.35
C TYR A 460 42.14 -23.22 -17.98
N MET A 461 42.31 -22.76 -16.74
CA MET A 461 43.61 -22.28 -16.24
C MET A 461 44.70 -23.35 -16.35
N GLU A 462 44.43 -24.58 -15.91
CA GLU A 462 45.36 -25.70 -16.04
C GLU A 462 45.73 -25.95 -17.50
N GLY A 463 44.75 -25.92 -18.42
CA GLY A 463 44.98 -26.03 -19.86
C GLY A 463 45.92 -24.95 -20.37
N VAL A 464 45.65 -23.68 -20.05
CA VAL A 464 46.50 -22.54 -20.43
C VAL A 464 47.92 -22.67 -19.88
N PHE A 465 48.09 -23.13 -18.63
CA PHE A 465 49.40 -23.27 -18.00
C PHE A 465 50.20 -24.47 -18.52
N THR A 466 49.55 -25.59 -18.78
CA THR A 466 50.18 -26.86 -19.15
C THR A 466 50.24 -27.11 -20.65
N GLY A 467 49.49 -26.33 -21.45
CA GLY A 467 49.31 -26.53 -22.88
C GLY A 467 48.33 -27.66 -23.23
N LEU A 468 47.50 -28.10 -22.28
CA LEU A 468 46.40 -29.03 -22.56
C LEU A 468 45.27 -28.32 -23.34
N PRO A 469 44.46 -29.05 -24.13
CA PRO A 469 43.32 -28.47 -24.82
C PRO A 469 42.34 -27.78 -23.86
N THR A 470 41.91 -26.57 -24.22
CA THR A 470 40.99 -25.75 -23.40
C THR A 470 39.55 -25.76 -23.91
N ASP A 471 39.29 -26.23 -25.13
CA ASP A 471 37.98 -26.16 -25.81
C ASP A 471 36.80 -26.66 -24.96
N ALA A 472 37.00 -27.77 -24.24
CA ALA A 472 35.97 -28.35 -23.39
C ALA A 472 35.70 -27.51 -22.13
N ALA A 473 36.73 -26.92 -21.54
CA ALA A 473 36.60 -26.04 -20.39
C ALA A 473 36.00 -24.69 -20.79
N GLU A 474 36.38 -24.15 -21.94
CA GLU A 474 35.77 -22.94 -22.52
C GLU A 474 34.27 -23.15 -22.77
N SER A 475 33.89 -24.28 -23.38
CA SER A 475 32.47 -24.60 -23.62
C SER A 475 31.69 -24.78 -22.32
N GLY A 476 32.29 -25.39 -21.29
CA GLY A 476 31.68 -25.55 -19.97
C GLY A 476 31.45 -24.20 -19.27
N LEU A 477 32.43 -23.31 -19.33
CA LEU A 477 32.33 -21.95 -18.82
C LEU A 477 31.19 -21.15 -19.47
N GLU A 478 31.09 -21.19 -20.80
CA GLU A 478 30.00 -20.52 -21.53
C GLU A 478 28.63 -21.02 -21.08
N GLU A 479 28.48 -22.33 -20.86
CA GLU A 479 27.24 -22.95 -20.41
C GLU A 479 26.90 -22.61 -18.96
N ASP A 480 27.87 -22.68 -18.05
CA ASP A 480 27.65 -22.35 -16.64
C ASP A 480 27.30 -20.86 -16.46
N GLU A 481 27.93 -19.96 -17.22
CA GLU A 481 27.60 -18.54 -17.23
C GLU A 481 26.19 -18.27 -17.75
N ARG A 482 25.79 -18.98 -18.82
CA ARG A 482 24.42 -18.93 -19.34
C ARG A 482 23.42 -19.39 -18.28
N LEU A 483 23.66 -20.54 -17.65
CA LEU A 483 22.81 -21.09 -16.60
C LEU A 483 22.70 -20.17 -15.39
N LEU A 484 23.81 -19.58 -14.95
CA LEU A 484 23.83 -18.63 -13.84
C LEU A 484 23.04 -17.36 -14.17
N GLY A 485 23.18 -16.84 -15.39
CA GLY A 485 22.40 -15.69 -15.88
C GLY A 485 20.90 -15.98 -15.90
N GLU A 486 20.50 -17.16 -16.39
CA GLU A 486 19.10 -17.61 -16.39
C GLU A 486 18.55 -17.79 -14.99
N PHE A 487 19.33 -18.41 -14.10
CA PHE A 487 18.98 -18.63 -12.70
C PHE A 487 18.81 -17.32 -11.92
N LEU A 488 19.66 -16.32 -12.18
CA LEU A 488 19.50 -14.98 -11.60
C LEU A 488 18.26 -14.26 -12.14
N GLY A 489 17.99 -14.42 -13.43
CA GLY A 489 16.74 -14.00 -14.03
C GLY A 489 15.53 -14.65 -13.36
N TYR A 490 15.64 -15.94 -13.04
CA TYR A 490 14.64 -16.70 -12.30
C TYR A 490 14.38 -16.13 -10.91
N ILE A 491 15.43 -15.90 -10.11
CA ILE A 491 15.25 -15.35 -8.77
C ILE A 491 14.59 -13.97 -8.82
N LEU A 492 15.18 -13.05 -9.59
CA LEU A 492 14.83 -11.63 -9.53
C LEU A 492 13.53 -11.27 -10.26
N ARG A 493 13.17 -12.01 -11.31
CA ARG A 493 11.99 -11.70 -12.14
C ARG A 493 10.81 -12.63 -11.90
N TYR A 494 11.02 -13.71 -11.14
CA TYR A 494 10.02 -14.76 -11.02
C TYR A 494 9.85 -15.26 -9.59
N TYR A 495 10.90 -15.78 -8.95
CA TYR A 495 10.82 -16.36 -7.61
C TYR A 495 10.32 -15.33 -6.57
N ASP A 496 10.95 -14.18 -6.46
CA ASP A 496 10.61 -13.14 -5.47
C ASP A 496 9.20 -12.55 -5.66
N PHE A 497 8.64 -12.60 -6.87
CA PHE A 497 7.30 -12.08 -7.16
C PHE A 497 6.19 -13.05 -6.77
N ARG A 498 6.51 -14.33 -6.58
CA ARG A 498 5.55 -15.41 -6.32
C ARG A 498 5.67 -16.00 -4.93
N ASN A 499 6.75 -15.66 -4.22
CA ASN A 499 7.11 -16.22 -2.94
C ASN A 499 7.27 -15.10 -1.90
N LEU A 500 6.85 -15.38 -0.68
CA LEU A 500 7.01 -14.52 0.48
C LEU A 500 7.30 -15.45 1.68
N PRO A 501 8.45 -15.30 2.37
CA PRO A 501 8.70 -16.06 3.60
C PRO A 501 7.64 -15.74 4.66
N PRO A 502 7.56 -16.51 5.76
CA PRO A 502 6.67 -16.19 6.87
C PRO A 502 6.83 -14.72 7.29
N PHE A 503 5.73 -13.97 7.27
CA PHE A 503 5.70 -12.56 7.55
C PHE A 503 4.56 -12.21 8.53
N PRO A 504 4.82 -11.46 9.61
CA PRO A 504 6.13 -11.00 10.08
C PRO A 504 7.06 -12.17 10.46
N ALA A 505 8.37 -12.04 10.23
CA ALA A 505 9.30 -13.16 10.45
C ALA A 505 9.26 -13.71 11.89
N ASN A 506 9.15 -12.82 12.87
CA ASN A 506 9.22 -13.13 14.30
C ASN A 506 7.90 -12.89 15.04
N GLY A 507 6.75 -13.09 14.39
CA GLY A 507 5.47 -12.89 15.06
C GLY A 507 4.26 -12.88 14.14
N LEU A 508 3.20 -12.28 14.66
CA LEU A 508 1.94 -12.04 13.98
C LEU A 508 1.84 -10.55 13.61
N ILE A 509 1.03 -10.22 12.62
CA ILE A 509 0.71 -8.84 12.25
C ILE A 509 0.17 -8.12 13.49
N GLU A 510 0.75 -6.96 13.80
CA GLU A 510 0.36 -6.15 14.97
C GLU A 510 -1.11 -5.73 14.94
N ASP A 511 -1.65 -5.40 16.11
CA ASP A 511 -2.95 -4.76 16.22
C ASP A 511 -3.01 -3.49 15.34
N ASP A 512 -4.18 -3.21 14.79
CA ASP A 512 -4.45 -2.10 13.86
C ASP A 512 -3.61 -2.12 12.56
N ASN A 513 -2.85 -3.18 12.27
CA ASN A 513 -2.06 -3.31 11.05
C ASN A 513 -2.63 -4.37 10.11
N TYR A 514 -2.51 -4.11 8.81
CA TYR A 514 -3.03 -5.00 7.77
C TYR A 514 -1.96 -5.24 6.71
N PHE A 515 -1.97 -6.42 6.11
CA PHE A 515 -1.16 -6.71 4.94
C PHE A 515 -2.02 -6.64 3.69
N VAL A 516 -1.63 -5.81 2.72
CA VAL A 516 -2.41 -5.59 1.51
C VAL A 516 -1.58 -5.84 0.24
N MET A 517 -2.22 -6.44 -0.76
CA MET A 517 -1.60 -6.88 -2.00
C MET A 517 -2.37 -6.44 -3.24
N GLY A 518 -1.69 -6.40 -4.38
CA GLY A 518 -2.37 -6.30 -5.66
C GLY A 518 -2.85 -7.67 -6.12
N ASP A 519 -3.97 -7.72 -6.83
CA ASP A 519 -4.47 -8.96 -7.45
C ASP A 519 -3.55 -9.45 -8.58
N ASN A 520 -2.85 -8.52 -9.26
CA ASN A 520 -1.81 -8.82 -10.24
C ASN A 520 -0.42 -8.75 -9.59
N ARG A 521 0.04 -9.89 -9.09
CA ARG A 521 1.27 -9.97 -8.29
C ARG A 521 2.56 -9.70 -9.06
N TYR A 522 2.59 -9.97 -10.35
CA TYR A 522 3.76 -9.75 -11.21
C TYR A 522 3.92 -8.28 -11.64
N ASN A 523 2.86 -7.47 -11.50
CA ASN A 523 2.87 -6.04 -11.84
C ASN A 523 2.30 -5.19 -10.71
N SER A 524 2.68 -5.50 -9.47
CA SER A 524 2.23 -4.79 -8.28
C SER A 524 3.41 -4.45 -7.37
N LEU A 525 3.71 -3.16 -7.24
CA LEU A 525 4.53 -2.62 -6.15
C LEU A 525 3.68 -2.53 -4.87
N ASP A 526 3.13 -3.66 -4.44
CA ASP A 526 2.39 -3.79 -3.18
C ASP A 526 3.31 -3.86 -1.97
N LEU A 527 2.73 -4.14 -0.81
CA LEU A 527 3.45 -4.12 0.44
C LEU A 527 4.43 -5.28 0.63
N ARG A 528 4.57 -6.21 -0.35
CA ARG A 528 5.69 -7.16 -0.36
C ARG A 528 7.01 -6.48 -0.73
N HIS A 529 6.95 -5.38 -1.47
CA HIS A 529 8.13 -4.83 -2.15
C HIS A 529 8.53 -3.43 -1.65
N GLY A 530 9.81 -3.29 -1.34
CA GLY A 530 10.46 -2.03 -0.99
C GLY A 530 10.68 -1.12 -2.21
N LEU A 531 11.13 0.11 -1.95
CA LEU A 531 11.52 1.07 -3.01
C LEU A 531 12.89 0.78 -3.61
N ASN A 532 13.81 0.32 -2.77
CA ASN A 532 15.19 0.09 -3.12
C ASN A 532 15.49 -1.39 -2.93
N LYS A 533 16.38 -1.91 -3.78
CA LYS A 533 16.94 -3.25 -3.55
C LYS A 533 17.80 -3.21 -2.29
N ALA A 534 17.70 -4.24 -1.46
CA ALA A 534 18.62 -4.46 -0.36
C ALA A 534 19.17 -5.89 -0.38
N ASP A 535 20.30 -6.08 0.29
CA ASP A 535 20.91 -7.40 0.47
C ASP A 535 20.01 -8.25 1.35
N ARG A 536 19.76 -9.49 0.92
CA ARG A 536 18.93 -10.46 1.64
C ARG A 536 19.51 -11.86 1.43
N PHE A 537 19.63 -12.63 2.51
CA PHE A 537 19.84 -14.07 2.43
C PHE A 537 18.65 -14.71 1.73
N PHE A 538 18.93 -15.56 0.74
CA PHE A 538 17.87 -16.22 -0.01
C PHE A 538 16.99 -17.12 0.89
N VAL A 539 17.64 -17.86 1.80
CA VAL A 539 17.00 -18.79 2.74
C VAL A 539 17.06 -18.22 4.16
N GLY A 540 15.97 -17.61 4.62
CA GLY A 540 15.85 -17.09 5.99
C GLY A 540 16.93 -16.05 6.33
N GLU A 541 17.61 -16.25 7.46
CA GLU A 541 18.80 -15.50 7.90
C GLU A 541 20.05 -16.40 7.96
N ASP A 542 20.08 -17.51 7.21
CA ASP A 542 21.19 -18.46 7.24
C ASP A 542 22.42 -17.90 6.50
N GLU A 543 23.55 -17.79 7.21
CA GLU A 543 24.83 -17.32 6.66
C GLU A 543 25.38 -18.25 5.56
N ASN A 544 24.93 -19.51 5.52
CA ASN A 544 25.25 -20.44 4.45
C ASN A 544 24.35 -20.24 3.22
N SER A 545 23.35 -19.37 3.25
CA SER A 545 22.57 -19.02 2.07
C SER A 545 23.30 -18.00 1.23
N PHE A 546 23.21 -18.10 -0.10
CA PHE A 546 23.69 -17.01 -0.94
C PHE A 546 22.88 -15.73 -0.68
N VAL A 547 23.53 -14.58 -0.85
CA VAL A 547 22.94 -13.25 -0.67
C VAL A 547 22.63 -12.66 -2.03
N HIS A 548 21.43 -12.09 -2.19
CA HIS A 548 21.08 -11.34 -3.39
C HIS A 548 20.35 -10.03 -3.09
N LYS A 549 20.39 -9.11 -4.06
CA LYS A 549 19.66 -7.85 -4.08
C LYS A 549 18.19 -8.13 -4.39
N SER A 550 17.35 -8.04 -3.37
CA SER A 550 15.91 -8.26 -3.50
C SER A 550 15.13 -6.96 -3.29
N TYR A 551 14.01 -6.83 -4.01
CA TYR A 551 12.98 -5.85 -3.70
C TYR A 551 12.01 -6.35 -2.63
N LEU A 552 12.05 -7.63 -2.25
CA LEU A 552 11.15 -8.22 -1.26
C LEU A 552 11.49 -7.68 0.15
N HIS A 553 10.72 -6.68 0.56
CA HIS A 553 10.80 -6.00 1.85
C HIS A 553 9.38 -5.81 2.36
N PRO A 554 8.75 -6.88 2.88
CA PRO A 554 7.35 -6.85 3.26
C PRO A 554 7.10 -5.88 4.42
N VAL A 555 6.03 -5.11 4.32
CA VAL A 555 5.58 -4.17 5.35
C VAL A 555 4.07 -4.29 5.58
N THR A 556 3.59 -3.86 6.73
CA THR A 556 2.17 -3.71 7.00
C THR A 556 1.74 -2.26 6.81
N ILE A 557 0.44 -2.04 6.75
CA ILE A 557 -0.15 -0.70 6.82
C ILE A 557 -1.05 -0.57 8.03
N ASP A 558 -0.78 0.47 8.81
CA ASP A 558 -1.61 0.89 9.93
C ASP A 558 -2.97 1.39 9.42
N GLU A 559 -4.04 0.99 10.11
CA GLU A 559 -5.43 1.25 9.76
C GLU A 559 -5.67 2.74 9.49
N ARG A 560 -4.95 3.64 10.17
CA ARG A 560 -5.12 5.09 10.02
C ARG A 560 -4.75 5.62 8.64
N TRP A 561 -3.95 4.87 7.87
CA TRP A 561 -3.59 5.24 6.50
C TRP A 561 -4.63 4.81 5.47
N ILE A 562 -5.55 3.92 5.86
CA ILE A 562 -6.64 3.44 5.01
C ILE A 562 -7.75 4.51 4.99
N GLU A 563 -8.00 5.04 3.80
CA GLU A 563 -8.95 6.13 3.54
C GLU A 563 -10.39 5.62 3.38
N GLY A 564 -10.60 4.41 2.86
CA GLY A 564 -11.93 3.88 2.59
C GLY A 564 -11.94 2.55 1.85
N PHE A 565 -13.15 2.02 1.65
CA PHE A 565 -13.42 0.76 0.95
C PHE A 565 -13.84 1.02 -0.49
N VAL A 566 -13.32 0.25 -1.45
CA VAL A 566 -13.79 0.29 -2.82
C VAL A 566 -15.05 -0.57 -2.93
N VAL A 567 -16.20 0.07 -3.16
CA VAL A 567 -17.51 -0.58 -3.11
C VAL A 567 -18.16 -0.76 -4.48
N PHE A 568 -17.75 0.02 -5.48
CA PHE A 568 -18.42 0.04 -6.79
C PHE A 568 -17.49 0.52 -7.92
N ARG A 569 -17.53 -0.12 -9.09
CA ARG A 569 -16.90 0.35 -10.33
C ARG A 569 -17.92 1.17 -11.11
N LEU A 570 -17.67 2.47 -11.31
CA LEU A 570 -18.57 3.39 -12.01
C LEU A 570 -18.33 3.47 -13.52
N PHE A 571 -17.07 3.31 -13.95
CA PHE A 571 -16.65 3.40 -15.35
C PHE A 571 -15.55 2.37 -15.64
N PRO A 572 -15.49 1.79 -16.86
CA PRO A 572 -16.34 2.03 -18.03
C PRO A 572 -17.77 1.49 -17.88
N LEU A 573 -18.72 2.07 -18.62
CA LEU A 573 -20.15 1.68 -18.55
C LEU A 573 -20.39 0.19 -18.81
N GLY A 574 -19.59 -0.44 -19.68
CA GLY A 574 -19.68 -1.87 -19.97
C GLY A 574 -19.20 -2.79 -18.84
N ARG A 575 -18.58 -2.25 -17.78
CA ARG A 575 -18.08 -2.99 -16.62
C ARG A 575 -18.57 -2.41 -15.29
N ILE A 576 -19.65 -1.63 -15.32
CA ILE A 576 -20.26 -1.03 -14.13
C ILE A 576 -20.77 -2.13 -13.18
N GLY A 577 -20.49 -2.02 -11.88
CA GLY A 577 -20.93 -3.02 -10.90
C GLY A 577 -20.05 -3.13 -9.68
N ILE A 578 -20.33 -4.14 -8.84
CA ILE A 578 -19.47 -4.48 -7.70
C ILE A 578 -18.18 -5.10 -8.26
N PRO A 579 -16.99 -4.67 -7.78
CA PRO A 579 -15.70 -5.08 -8.32
C PRO A 579 -15.46 -6.58 -8.39
#